data_AF-A0A2U1K0U3-F1
#
_entry.id   AF-A0A2U1K0U3-F1
#
_cell.length_a   1.000
_cell.length_b   1.000
_cell.length_c   1.000
_cell.angle_alpha   90.00
_cell.angle_beta   90.00
_cell.angle_gamma   90.00
#
_symmetry.space_group_name_H-M   'P 1'
#
loop_
_entity.id
_entity.type
_entity.pdbx_description
1 polymer ?
#
loop_
_entity_poly.entity_id
_entity_poly.type
_entity_poly.pdbx_seq_one_letter_code
_entity_poly.pdbx_strand_id
1 'polypeptide(L)'
;MRRTIIVIMLLVFAVFPLQVSAKELSNSISLKVSIHEKENEYIWEYKESGIYLFSKNGRVYKGAQAEKEVQKIVRMLQLTEQADVNQMAASLKGQQYKQLERLDIRWINKKNELYTWVWSSK
;
A
#
# COMPACT_ATOMS: atom_id res chain seq x y z
N MET A 1 -5.57 49.48 -15.71
CA MET A 1 -6.20 48.56 -14.74
C MET A 1 -6.75 47.28 -15.39
N ARG A 2 -5.97 46.59 -16.24
CA ARG A 2 -6.39 45.32 -16.90
C ARG A 2 -5.33 44.20 -16.82
N ARG A 3 -4.20 44.44 -16.15
CA ARG A 3 -3.09 43.47 -16.03
C ARG A 3 -3.00 42.80 -14.65
N THR A 4 -3.69 43.32 -13.64
CA THR A 4 -3.67 42.78 -12.27
C THR A 4 -4.68 41.65 -12.02
N ILE A 5 -5.66 41.45 -12.90
CA ILE A 5 -6.70 40.41 -12.72
C ILE A 5 -6.21 39.01 -13.12
N ILE A 6 -5.19 38.91 -13.99
CA ILE A 6 -4.69 37.61 -14.50
C ILE A 6 -3.83 36.88 -13.45
N VAL A 7 -3.22 37.59 -12.50
CA VAL A 7 -2.35 36.97 -11.49
C VAL A 7 -3.14 36.25 -10.38
N ILE A 8 -4.37 36.69 -10.10
CA ILE A 8 -5.20 36.09 -9.03
C ILE A 8 -5.88 34.79 -9.49
N MET A 9 -6.14 34.64 -10.80
CA MET A 9 -6.78 33.44 -11.36
C MET A 9 -5.84 32.22 -11.41
N LEU A 10 -4.53 32.43 -11.29
CA LEU A 10 -3.53 31.34 -11.32
C LEU A 10 -3.24 30.72 -9.95
N LEU A 11 -3.70 31.34 -8.85
CA LEU A 11 -3.40 30.89 -7.49
C LEU A 11 -4.45 29.94 -6.89
N VAL A 12 -5.60 29.76 -7.54
CA VAL A 12 -6.71 28.93 -7.02
C VAL A 12 -6.56 27.44 -7.38
N PHE A 13 -5.62 27.07 -8.26
CA PHE A 13 -5.45 25.68 -8.70
C PHE A 13 -4.57 24.81 -7.78
N ALA A 14 -3.97 25.38 -6.73
CA ALA A 14 -2.94 24.70 -5.92
C ALA A 14 -3.47 23.97 -4.67
N VAL A 15 -4.78 23.90 -4.44
CA VAL A 15 -5.34 23.44 -3.14
C VAL A 15 -6.25 22.22 -3.22
N PHE A 16 -6.29 21.48 -4.32
CA PHE A 16 -6.97 20.19 -4.31
C PHE A 16 -6.04 19.13 -3.70
N PRO A 17 -6.30 18.65 -2.45
CA PRO A 17 -5.66 17.43 -2.02
C PRO A 17 -6.16 16.34 -2.97
N LEU A 18 -5.24 15.79 -3.77
CA LEU A 18 -5.47 14.55 -4.50
C LEU A 18 -5.86 13.50 -3.46
N GLN A 19 -7.15 13.23 -3.31
CA GLN A 19 -7.67 12.13 -2.49
C GLN A 19 -7.36 10.80 -3.19
N VAL A 20 -6.07 10.45 -3.24
CA VAL A 20 -5.59 9.12 -3.63
C VAL A 20 -5.79 8.21 -2.43
N SER A 21 -7.05 7.82 -2.15
CA SER A 21 -7.33 7.06 -0.93
C SER A 21 -8.25 5.85 -1.09
N ALA A 22 -8.73 5.50 -2.29
CA ALA A 22 -9.61 4.33 -2.45
C ALA A 22 -9.37 3.46 -3.70
N LYS A 23 -8.50 3.88 -4.62
CA LYS A 23 -8.36 3.18 -5.91
C LYS A 23 -7.54 1.89 -5.81
N GLU A 24 -6.58 1.81 -4.90
CA GLU A 24 -5.55 0.75 -4.95
C GLU A 24 -6.10 -0.66 -4.64
N LEU A 25 -7.08 -0.79 -3.75
CA LEU A 25 -7.74 -2.08 -3.49
C LEU A 25 -9.00 -2.32 -4.32
N SER A 26 -9.48 -1.33 -5.07
CA SER A 26 -10.75 -1.41 -5.80
C SER A 26 -10.80 -2.54 -6.85
N ASN A 27 -9.63 -3.00 -7.30
CA ASN A 27 -9.46 -4.11 -8.23
C ASN A 27 -9.08 -5.44 -7.55
N SER A 28 -9.23 -5.56 -6.23
CA SER A 28 -8.79 -6.73 -5.46
C SER A 28 -9.96 -7.58 -4.98
N ILE A 29 -9.86 -8.90 -5.12
CA ILE A 29 -10.70 -9.88 -4.40
C ILE A 29 -10.07 -10.19 -3.05
N SER A 30 -8.75 -10.39 -3.03
CA SER A 30 -8.00 -10.61 -1.79
C SER A 30 -6.57 -10.12 -1.90
N LEU A 31 -6.00 -9.71 -0.77
CA LEU A 31 -4.60 -9.36 -0.64
C LEU A 31 -4.07 -9.94 0.66
N LYS A 32 -2.86 -10.50 0.62
CA LYS A 32 -2.06 -10.82 1.79
C LYS A 32 -0.64 -10.33 1.57
N VAL A 33 -0.12 -9.54 2.51
CA VAL A 33 1.27 -9.09 2.55
C VAL A 33 1.89 -9.58 3.85
N SER A 34 3.08 -10.17 3.79
CA SER A 34 3.90 -10.51 4.95
C SER A 34 5.27 -9.86 4.82
N ILE A 35 5.74 -9.28 5.93
CA ILE A 35 7.07 -8.72 6.07
C ILE A 35 7.73 -9.35 7.29
N HIS A 36 8.99 -9.78 7.11
CA HIS A 36 9.88 -10.14 8.21
C HIS A 36 11.02 -9.11 8.30
N GLU A 37 11.23 -8.57 9.49
CA GLU A 37 12.29 -7.63 9.82
C GLU A 37 12.85 -7.96 11.21
N LYS A 38 14.07 -8.53 11.26
CA LYS A 38 14.68 -9.04 12.48
C LYS A 38 13.74 -10.01 13.21
N GLU A 39 13.29 -9.61 14.40
CA GLU A 39 12.38 -10.38 15.25
C GLU A 39 10.90 -10.01 15.04
N ASN A 40 10.62 -9.07 14.12
CA ASN A 40 9.26 -8.62 13.85
C ASN A 40 8.67 -9.31 12.62
N GLU A 41 7.45 -9.80 12.78
CA GLU A 41 6.60 -10.27 11.70
C GLU A 41 5.38 -9.37 11.59
N TYR A 42 5.11 -8.90 10.39
CA TYR A 42 3.95 -8.08 10.06
C TYR A 42 3.14 -8.77 8.97
N ILE A 43 1.81 -8.81 9.14
CA ILE A 43 0.90 -9.39 8.16
C ILE A 43 -0.27 -8.42 7.93
N TRP A 44 -0.57 -8.13 6.67
CA TRP A 44 -1.74 -7.36 6.26
C TRP A 44 -2.62 -8.23 5.38
N GLU A 45 -3.92 -8.25 5.65
CA GLU A 45 -4.88 -8.97 4.82
C GLU A 45 -6.09 -8.11 4.47
N TYR A 46 -6.58 -8.27 3.24
CA TYR A 46 -7.84 -7.74 2.75
C TYR A 46 -8.64 -8.82 2.03
N LYS A 47 -9.97 -8.76 2.14
CA LYS A 47 -10.93 -9.57 1.37
C LYS A 47 -12.08 -8.70 0.87
N GLU A 48 -12.66 -9.07 -0.28
CA GLU A 48 -13.74 -8.37 -0.99
C GLU A 48 -15.00 -8.07 -0.14
N SER A 49 -15.16 -8.70 1.02
CA SER A 49 -16.18 -8.37 2.02
C SER A 49 -15.88 -7.12 2.85
N GLY A 50 -14.86 -6.32 2.51
CA GLY A 50 -14.41 -5.18 3.30
C GLY A 50 -13.73 -5.56 4.62
N ILE A 51 -13.25 -6.80 4.73
CA ILE A 51 -12.55 -7.29 5.93
C ILE A 51 -11.07 -6.92 5.80
N TYR A 52 -10.58 -6.12 6.75
CA TYR A 52 -9.17 -5.77 6.90
C TYR A 52 -8.61 -6.39 8.18
N LEU A 53 -7.46 -7.03 8.07
CA LEU A 53 -6.69 -7.52 9.20
C LEU A 53 -5.27 -6.97 9.12
N PHE A 54 -4.74 -6.62 10.28
CA PHE A 54 -3.32 -6.35 10.45
C PHE A 54 -2.82 -7.16 11.63
N SER A 55 -1.68 -7.82 11.49
CA SER A 55 -1.01 -8.50 12.59
C SER A 55 0.42 -8.02 12.74
N LYS A 56 0.85 -7.89 14.00
CA LYS A 56 2.23 -7.64 14.37
C LYS A 56 2.61 -8.61 15.49
N ASN A 57 3.61 -9.44 15.25
CA ASN A 57 4.16 -10.41 16.21
C ASN A 57 3.05 -11.25 16.88
N GLY A 58 2.14 -11.79 16.05
CA GLY A 58 1.01 -12.62 16.49
C GLY A 58 -0.19 -11.86 17.08
N ARG A 59 -0.09 -10.56 17.37
CA ARG A 59 -1.25 -9.75 17.79
C ARG A 59 -2.05 -9.32 16.56
N VAL A 60 -3.36 -9.51 16.58
CA VAL A 60 -4.24 -9.19 15.45
C VAL A 60 -5.09 -7.96 15.77
N TYR A 61 -5.09 -7.01 14.85
CA TYR A 61 -5.87 -5.78 14.84
C TYR A 61 -6.94 -5.87 13.74
N LYS A 62 -8.11 -5.30 13.99
CA LYS A 62 -9.28 -5.33 13.11
C LYS A 62 -9.93 -3.94 13.01
N GLY A 63 -10.90 -3.80 12.11
CA GLY A 63 -11.68 -2.58 11.94
C GLY A 63 -10.85 -1.43 11.36
N ALA A 64 -11.21 -0.19 11.71
CA ALA A 64 -10.62 1.02 11.13
C ALA A 64 -9.09 1.12 11.31
N GLN A 65 -8.53 0.54 12.37
CA GLN A 65 -7.08 0.49 12.56
C GLN A 65 -6.41 -0.41 11.51
N ALA A 66 -6.97 -1.62 11.30
CA ALA A 66 -6.44 -2.54 10.31
C ALA A 66 -6.57 -1.97 8.89
N GLU A 67 -7.70 -1.35 8.58
CA GLU A 67 -7.91 -0.70 7.28
C GLU A 67 -6.82 0.35 6.97
N LYS A 68 -6.51 1.22 7.93
CA LYS A 68 -5.43 2.23 7.77
C LYS A 68 -4.08 1.58 7.49
N GLU A 69 -3.76 0.51 8.21
CA GLU A 69 -2.50 -0.23 8.02
C GLU A 69 -2.45 -0.93 6.65
N VAL A 70 -3.53 -1.56 6.20
CA VAL A 70 -3.61 -2.16 4.87
C VAL A 70 -3.46 -1.10 3.78
N GLN A 71 -4.19 0.02 3.88
CA GLN A 71 -4.06 1.10 2.90
C GLN A 71 -2.65 1.68 2.87
N LYS A 72 -2.00 1.81 4.04
CA LYS A 72 -0.62 2.28 4.12
C LYS A 72 0.32 1.32 3.37
N ILE A 73 0.26 0.01 3.62
CA ILE A 73 1.16 -0.95 2.97
C ILE A 73 0.95 -1.02 1.46
N VAL A 74 -0.29 -0.96 0.98
CA VAL A 74 -0.58 -0.98 -0.46
C VAL A 74 0.03 0.25 -1.16
N ARG A 75 -0.09 1.45 -0.55
CA ARG A 75 0.51 2.67 -1.09
C ARG A 75 2.04 2.59 -1.14
N MET A 76 2.66 2.02 -0.11
CA MET A 76 4.12 1.86 -0.08
C MET A 76 4.63 0.89 -1.14
N LEU A 77 3.85 -0.15 -1.44
CA LEU A 77 4.16 -1.16 -2.44
C LEU A 77 3.86 -0.71 -3.88
N GLN A 78 2.98 0.27 -4.07
CA GLN A 78 2.49 0.67 -5.40
C GLN A 78 2.02 -0.54 -6.20
N LEU A 79 1.21 -1.38 -5.55
CA LEU A 79 0.85 -2.70 -6.05
C LEU A 79 0.09 -2.61 -7.39
N THR A 80 0.64 -3.24 -8.42
CA THR A 80 0.05 -3.39 -9.76
C THR A 80 0.37 -4.77 -10.30
N GLU A 81 -0.31 -5.20 -11.36
CA GLU A 81 -0.05 -6.49 -12.04
C GLU A 81 1.38 -6.60 -12.58
N GLN A 82 2.04 -5.46 -12.87
CA GLN A 82 3.41 -5.37 -13.40
C GLN A 82 4.43 -4.94 -12.34
N ALA A 83 4.06 -4.93 -11.04
CA ALA A 83 4.95 -4.47 -9.99
C ALA A 83 6.23 -5.32 -9.91
N ASP A 84 7.37 -4.64 -9.72
CA ASP A 84 8.66 -5.28 -9.51
C ASP A 84 8.96 -5.47 -8.02
N VAL A 85 9.28 -6.70 -7.64
CA VAL A 85 9.50 -7.08 -6.25
C VAL A 85 10.73 -6.45 -5.61
N ASN A 86 11.77 -6.16 -6.40
CA ASN A 86 12.98 -5.50 -5.90
C ASN A 86 12.72 -4.01 -5.67
N GLN A 87 11.95 -3.37 -6.55
CA GLN A 87 11.50 -1.99 -6.36
C GLN A 87 10.60 -1.85 -5.12
N MET A 88 9.67 -2.79 -4.93
CA MET A 88 8.85 -2.85 -3.71
C MET A 88 9.70 -2.97 -2.45
N ALA A 89 10.65 -3.92 -2.42
CA ALA A 89 11.57 -4.08 -1.30
C ALA A 89 12.43 -2.83 -1.05
N ALA A 90 12.93 -2.19 -2.12
CA ALA A 90 13.69 -0.95 -2.02
C ALA A 90 12.85 0.20 -1.45
N SER A 91 11.59 0.35 -1.87
CA SER A 91 10.65 1.33 -1.31
C SER A 91 10.42 1.10 0.19
N LEU A 92 10.16 -0.14 0.60
CA LEU A 92 9.97 -0.50 2.00
C LEU A 92 11.19 -0.19 2.86
N LYS A 93 12.40 -0.52 2.37
CA LYS A 93 13.67 -0.18 3.01
C LYS A 93 13.92 1.32 3.04
N GLY A 94 13.55 2.06 1.99
CA GLY A 94 13.62 3.52 1.94
C GLY A 94 12.78 4.20 3.02
N GLN A 95 11.70 3.53 3.44
CA GLN A 95 10.75 4.03 4.42
C GLN A 95 11.02 3.44 5.81
N GLN A 96 10.13 2.59 6.33
CA GLN A 96 10.13 2.15 7.73
C GLN A 96 10.82 0.80 7.98
N TYR A 97 11.02 -0.03 6.95
CA TYR A 97 11.52 -1.41 7.10
C TYR A 97 13.01 -1.52 6.71
N LYS A 98 13.88 -0.82 7.45
CA LYS A 98 15.32 -0.70 7.14
C LYS A 98 16.05 -2.05 7.14
N GLN A 99 15.55 -3.00 7.92
CA GLN A 99 16.12 -4.33 8.12
C GLN A 99 15.21 -5.41 7.54
N LEU A 100 14.52 -5.09 6.43
CA LEU A 100 13.70 -6.03 5.69
C LEU A 100 14.52 -7.27 5.28
N GLU A 101 14.10 -8.44 5.75
CA GLU A 101 14.69 -9.74 5.46
C GLU A 101 13.86 -10.52 4.43
N ARG A 102 12.53 -10.36 4.49
CA ARG A 102 11.60 -11.02 3.56
C ARG A 102 10.35 -10.19 3.32
N LEU A 103 9.88 -10.19 2.08
CA LEU A 103 8.56 -9.70 1.66
C LEU A 103 7.86 -10.82 0.88
N ASP A 104 6.63 -11.15 1.26
CA ASP A 104 5.76 -12.09 0.54
C ASP A 104 4.43 -11.39 0.27
N ILE A 105 4.01 -11.35 -0.98
CA ILE A 105 2.75 -10.74 -1.40
C ILE A 105 1.97 -11.76 -2.22
N ARG A 106 0.69 -11.92 -1.88
CA ARG A 106 -0.29 -12.67 -2.66
C ARG A 106 -1.50 -11.79 -2.91
N TRP A 107 -1.83 -11.61 -4.17
CA TRP A 107 -2.93 -10.74 -4.58
C TRP A 107 -3.79 -11.46 -5.60
N ILE A 108 -5.10 -11.49 -5.35
CA ILE A 108 -6.09 -11.96 -6.32
C ILE A 108 -6.84 -10.72 -6.80
N ASN A 109 -6.76 -10.42 -8.10
CA ASN A 109 -7.49 -9.30 -8.70
C ASN A 109 -8.96 -9.70 -9.00
N LYS A 110 -9.77 -8.74 -9.47
CA LYS A 110 -11.18 -8.99 -9.84
C LYS A 110 -11.39 -9.91 -11.04
N LYS A 111 -10.36 -10.18 -11.82
CA LYS A 111 -10.39 -11.20 -12.88
C LYS A 111 -10.11 -12.61 -12.35
N ASN A 112 -9.98 -12.75 -11.03
CA ASN A 112 -9.63 -13.99 -10.35
C ASN A 112 -8.22 -14.51 -10.73
N GLU A 113 -7.33 -13.60 -11.12
CA GLU A 113 -5.92 -13.91 -11.42
C GLU A 113 -5.08 -13.77 -10.14
N LEU A 114 -4.23 -14.75 -9.87
CA LEU A 114 -3.31 -14.75 -8.74
C LEU A 114 -1.95 -14.19 -9.15
N TYR A 115 -1.52 -13.14 -8.46
CA TYR A 115 -0.18 -12.58 -8.55
C TYR A 115 0.57 -12.83 -7.23
N THR A 116 1.82 -13.25 -7.35
CA THR A 116 2.67 -13.53 -6.19
C THR A 116 4.04 -12.90 -6.36
N TRP A 117 4.51 -12.25 -5.30
CA TRP A 117 5.87 -11.69 -5.25
C TRP A 117 6.55 -12.16 -3.98
N VAL A 118 7.79 -12.62 -4.13
CA VAL A 118 8.64 -13.02 -3.00
C VAL A 118 9.98 -12.35 -3.16
N TRP A 119 10.38 -11.61 -2.13
CA TRP A 119 11.70 -11.01 -2.00
C TRP A 119 12.39 -11.59 -0.76
N SER A 120 13.71 -11.78 -0.83
CA SER A 120 14.53 -12.13 0.34
C SER A 120 15.89 -11.46 0.26
N SER A 121 16.44 -11.07 1.41
CA SER A 121 17.72 -10.38 1.54
C SER A 121 18.96 -11.27 1.36
N LYS A 122 18.79 -12.51 0.88
CA LYS A 122 19.91 -13.46 0.68
C LYS A 122 21.04 -12.85 -0.16
#